data_AF-A0A087HQS7-F1
#
_entry.id   AF-A0A087HQS7-F1
#
_cell.length_a   1.000
_cell.length_b   1.000
_cell.length_c   1.000
_cell.angle_alpha   90.00
_cell.angle_beta   90.00
_cell.angle_gamma   90.00
#
_symmetry.space_group_name_H-M   'P 1'
#
loop_
_entity.id
_entity.type
_entity.pdbx_description
1 polymer ?
#
loop_
_entity_poly.entity_id
_entity_poly.type
_entity_poly.pdbx_seq_one_letter_code
_entity_poly.pdbx_strand_id
1 'polypeptide(L)'
;MGEGDGSRNIERFKVLSSCLVPHHRVGSDYKVYPTYDFATPFLDSKQGITLALQSSACHALYNRVLMEMELKEIMIIEFNGLVDGWDDPRYPTVQGVVRRGLKPEALYRFISEQDAPKRSTLMSWVKLWNINKKLIDPMVRRHKTYKGAGVKEITFTKSIWIDQADAMAMSVNREATLMDWGNAIVETITKDQEGIITAITGILHLEGCVSTTELKLTWLPKSSELVSLTLTEFGDLCSKREVSALGDSNMKHLECSDVVQLERNGYFRCDVPYHAEDNSLVLFAIPDGKTPSSCH
;
A
#
# COMPACT_ATOMS: atom_id res chain seq x y z
N MET A 1 -31.55 -16.02 5.38
CA MET A 1 -31.23 -17.33 5.98
C MET A 1 -31.89 -18.40 5.13
N GLY A 2 -31.12 -19.11 4.33
CA GLY A 2 -31.53 -20.34 3.67
C GLY A 2 -30.41 -21.32 3.90
N GLU A 3 -30.62 -22.30 4.77
CA GLU A 3 -29.70 -23.42 4.93
C GLU A 3 -29.70 -24.20 3.61
N GLY A 4 -28.60 -24.08 2.87
CA GLY A 4 -28.36 -24.90 1.69
C GLY A 4 -28.03 -26.31 2.14
N ASP A 5 -28.97 -27.22 1.88
CA ASP A 5 -28.86 -28.66 2.08
C ASP A 5 -27.46 -29.21 1.69
N GLY A 6 -26.78 -29.82 2.66
CA GLY A 6 -25.45 -30.42 2.54
C GLY A 6 -25.40 -31.70 1.68
N SER A 7 -26.50 -32.05 1.01
CA SER A 7 -26.70 -33.26 0.21
C SER A 7 -26.42 -33.13 -1.30
N ARG A 8 -25.81 -32.04 -1.78
CA ARG A 8 -25.37 -32.01 -3.20
C ARG A 8 -24.28 -33.06 -3.42
N ASN A 9 -24.60 -34.08 -4.21
CA ASN A 9 -23.61 -35.02 -4.76
C ASN A 9 -22.48 -34.22 -5.41
N ILE A 10 -21.23 -34.49 -5.02
CA ILE A 10 -20.08 -33.89 -5.69
C ILE A 10 -19.96 -34.54 -7.05
N GLU A 11 -20.35 -33.84 -8.12
CA GLU A 11 -19.99 -34.25 -9.47
C GLU A 11 -18.47 -34.12 -9.60
N ARG A 12 -17.73 -35.20 -9.35
CA ARG A 12 -16.26 -35.21 -9.41
C ARG A 12 -15.75 -35.10 -10.84
N PHE A 13 -16.50 -35.68 -11.77
CA PHE A 13 -16.18 -35.74 -13.17
C PHE A 13 -17.42 -35.47 -14.01
N LYS A 14 -17.25 -34.70 -15.08
CA LYS A 14 -18.27 -34.55 -16.12
C LYS A 14 -17.89 -35.37 -17.34
N VAL A 15 -18.83 -36.20 -17.77
CA VAL A 15 -18.77 -36.86 -19.07
C VAL A 15 -19.29 -35.85 -20.08
N LEU A 16 -18.42 -35.35 -20.94
CA LEU A 16 -18.85 -34.49 -22.04
C LEU A 16 -19.36 -35.41 -23.15
N SER A 17 -20.66 -35.71 -23.13
CA SER A 17 -21.29 -36.38 -24.27
C SER A 17 -21.18 -35.45 -25.48
N SER A 18 -20.36 -35.84 -26.45
CA SER A 18 -20.06 -35.13 -27.70
C SER A 18 -19.42 -33.73 -27.56
N CYS A 19 -18.16 -33.67 -27.11
CA CYS A 19 -17.32 -32.49 -27.42
C CYS A 19 -16.75 -32.67 -28.83
N LEU A 20 -17.27 -31.95 -29.83
CA LEU A 20 -16.74 -31.91 -31.20
C LEU A 20 -15.38 -31.19 -31.30
N VAL A 21 -14.92 -30.54 -30.22
CA VAL A 21 -13.68 -29.78 -30.17
C VAL A 21 -12.67 -30.47 -29.25
N PRO A 22 -11.54 -30.99 -29.77
CA PRO A 22 -10.46 -31.55 -28.98
C PRO A 22 -9.94 -30.56 -27.93
N HIS A 23 -9.55 -31.04 -26.75
CA HIS A 23 -8.95 -30.20 -25.72
C HIS A 23 -7.60 -29.67 -26.19
N HIS A 24 -7.41 -28.35 -26.16
CA HIS A 24 -6.23 -27.64 -26.69
C HIS A 24 -4.86 -28.19 -26.24
N ARG A 25 -4.76 -28.85 -25.07
CA ARG A 25 -3.51 -29.48 -24.58
C ARG A 25 -3.41 -31.01 -24.73
N VAL A 26 -4.53 -31.73 -24.70
CA VAL A 26 -4.55 -33.21 -24.61
C VAL A 26 -5.36 -33.86 -25.73
N GLY A 27 -5.71 -33.06 -26.75
CA GLY A 27 -6.49 -33.50 -27.90
C GLY A 27 -7.78 -34.20 -27.48
N SER A 28 -7.98 -35.40 -28.04
CA SER A 28 -9.17 -36.22 -27.81
C SER A 28 -8.87 -37.45 -26.93
N ASP A 29 -7.75 -37.44 -26.21
CA ASP A 29 -7.27 -38.60 -25.43
C ASP A 29 -8.18 -38.92 -24.24
N TYR A 30 -8.94 -37.93 -23.76
CA TYR A 30 -9.86 -38.06 -22.63
C TYR A 30 -11.27 -37.64 -23.01
N LYS A 31 -12.27 -38.40 -22.53
CA LYS A 31 -13.71 -38.12 -22.71
C LYS A 31 -14.40 -37.67 -21.42
N VAL A 32 -13.65 -37.70 -20.32
CA VAL A 32 -14.11 -37.43 -18.97
C VAL A 32 -13.14 -36.42 -18.36
N TYR A 33 -13.69 -35.31 -17.87
CA TYR A 33 -12.89 -34.23 -17.28
C TYR A 33 -13.34 -33.99 -15.84
N PRO A 34 -12.39 -33.71 -14.93
CA PRO A 34 -12.74 -33.34 -13.57
C PRO A 34 -13.50 -32.01 -13.59
N THR A 35 -14.44 -31.84 -12.66
CA THR A 35 -15.07 -30.54 -12.44
C THR A 35 -14.10 -29.60 -11.73
N TYR A 36 -14.39 -28.30 -11.81
CA TYR A 36 -13.62 -27.28 -11.09
C TYR A 36 -13.58 -27.56 -9.58
N ASP A 37 -14.72 -27.91 -9.00
CA ASP A 37 -14.88 -28.15 -7.55
C ASP A 37 -14.06 -29.34 -7.05
N PHE A 38 -13.81 -30.34 -7.91
CA PHE A 38 -12.95 -31.48 -7.58
C PHE A 38 -11.48 -31.21 -7.90
N ALA A 39 -11.18 -30.64 -9.06
CA ALA A 39 -9.81 -30.44 -9.53
C ALA A 39 -9.02 -29.47 -8.65
N THR A 40 -9.66 -28.38 -8.20
CA THR A 40 -9.00 -27.30 -7.45
C THR A 40 -8.38 -27.78 -6.13
N PRO A 41 -9.14 -28.31 -5.14
CA PRO A 41 -8.57 -28.80 -3.89
C PRO A 41 -7.57 -29.94 -4.09
N PHE A 42 -7.79 -30.81 -5.09
CA PHE A 42 -6.86 -31.88 -5.42
C PHE A 42 -5.50 -31.35 -5.87
N LEU A 43 -5.49 -30.41 -6.83
CA LEU A 43 -4.28 -29.83 -7.38
C LEU A 43 -3.53 -29.01 -6.33
N ASP A 44 -4.25 -28.16 -5.58
CA ASP A 44 -3.65 -27.34 -4.53
C ASP A 44 -2.90 -28.21 -3.51
N SER A 45 -3.51 -29.32 -3.09
CA SER A 45 -2.88 -30.24 -2.14
C SER A 45 -1.65 -30.92 -2.73
N LYS A 46 -1.74 -31.41 -3.98
CA LYS A 46 -0.61 -32.07 -4.66
C LYS A 46 0.54 -31.13 -4.98
N GLN A 47 0.26 -29.86 -5.22
CA GLN A 47 1.28 -28.83 -5.46
C GLN A 47 1.85 -28.24 -4.16
N GLY A 48 1.34 -28.66 -3.01
CA GLY A 48 1.83 -28.22 -1.71
C GLY A 48 1.38 -26.82 -1.31
N ILE A 49 0.31 -26.31 -1.92
CA ILE A 49 -0.32 -25.04 -1.52
C ILE A 49 -0.70 -25.13 -0.04
N THR A 50 -0.31 -24.12 0.74
CA THR A 50 -0.64 -24.01 2.16
C THR A 50 -1.83 -23.10 2.42
N LEU A 51 -2.14 -22.23 1.46
CA LEU A 51 -3.14 -21.18 1.58
C LEU A 51 -3.94 -21.06 0.29
N ALA A 52 -5.23 -21.37 0.33
CA ALA A 52 -6.14 -21.23 -0.80
C ALA A 52 -7.08 -20.03 -0.58
N LEU A 53 -7.09 -19.09 -1.51
CA LEU A 53 -8.02 -17.94 -1.49
C LEU A 53 -9.32 -18.37 -2.19
N GLN A 54 -10.41 -18.51 -1.45
CA GLN A 54 -11.70 -18.98 -1.98
C GLN A 54 -12.88 -18.25 -1.36
N SER A 55 -13.97 -18.08 -2.12
CA SER A 55 -15.23 -17.55 -1.59
C SER A 55 -15.87 -18.54 -0.62
N SER A 56 -16.55 -18.06 0.43
CA SER A 56 -17.21 -18.90 1.45
C SER A 56 -18.18 -19.95 0.88
N ALA A 57 -18.80 -19.67 -0.28
CA ALA A 57 -19.66 -20.60 -0.98
C ALA A 57 -18.96 -21.91 -1.41
N CYS A 58 -17.63 -21.88 -1.59
CA CYS A 58 -16.84 -23.03 -2.05
C CYS A 58 -16.21 -23.84 -0.91
N HIS A 59 -16.21 -23.33 0.33
CA HIS A 59 -15.41 -23.88 1.44
C HIS A 59 -15.83 -25.30 1.84
N ALA A 60 -17.14 -25.50 2.02
CA ALA A 60 -17.67 -26.79 2.43
C ALA A 60 -17.34 -27.90 1.41
N LEU A 61 -17.43 -27.57 0.13
CA LEU A 61 -17.14 -28.51 -0.96
C LEU A 61 -15.65 -28.78 -1.09
N TYR A 62 -14.82 -27.74 -1.00
CA TYR A 62 -13.37 -27.82 -1.04
C TYR A 62 -12.81 -28.72 0.07
N ASN A 63 -13.23 -28.47 1.32
CA ASN A 63 -12.81 -29.26 2.49
C ASN A 63 -13.30 -30.71 2.41
N ARG A 64 -14.51 -30.93 1.89
CA ARG A 64 -15.05 -32.28 1.68
C ARG A 64 -14.18 -33.08 0.70
N VAL A 65 -13.74 -32.49 -0.41
CA VAL A 65 -12.85 -33.17 -1.37
C VAL A 65 -11.50 -33.51 -0.72
N LEU A 66 -10.91 -32.57 0.03
CA LEU A 66 -9.65 -32.84 0.75
C LEU A 66 -9.79 -34.02 1.73
N MET A 67 -10.88 -34.04 2.49
CA MET A 67 -11.17 -35.08 3.47
C MET A 67 -11.42 -36.45 2.79
N GLU A 68 -12.31 -36.50 1.81
CA GLU A 68 -12.69 -37.75 1.11
C GLU A 68 -11.52 -38.38 0.33
N MET A 69 -10.54 -37.58 -0.07
CA MET A 69 -9.35 -38.03 -0.78
C MET A 69 -8.11 -38.19 0.10
N GLU A 70 -8.24 -38.00 1.42
CA GLU A 70 -7.15 -38.08 2.40
C GLU A 70 -5.95 -37.19 2.01
N LEU A 71 -6.27 -35.98 1.53
CA LEU A 71 -5.30 -35.00 1.07
C LEU A 71 -4.85 -34.09 2.21
N LYS A 72 -3.67 -33.48 2.04
CA LYS A 72 -3.15 -32.49 2.99
C LYS A 72 -4.17 -31.36 3.13
N GLU A 73 -4.50 -31.03 4.38
CA GLU A 73 -5.36 -29.91 4.73
C GLU A 73 -4.73 -28.58 4.28
N ILE A 74 -5.57 -27.71 3.74
CA ILE A 74 -5.18 -26.41 3.21
C ILE A 74 -5.99 -25.37 3.95
N MET A 75 -5.32 -24.35 4.46
CA MET A 75 -6.00 -23.23 5.08
C MET A 75 -6.72 -22.44 3.98
N ILE A 76 -8.04 -22.39 4.05
CA ILE A 76 -8.83 -21.57 3.15
C ILE A 76 -9.01 -20.19 3.78
N ILE A 77 -8.54 -19.13 3.11
CA ILE A 77 -8.89 -17.77 3.49
C ILE A 77 -10.16 -17.38 2.75
N GLU A 78 -11.19 -17.00 3.50
CA GLU A 78 -12.42 -16.47 2.93
C GLU A 78 -12.23 -15.05 2.41
N PHE A 79 -12.86 -14.73 1.28
CA PHE A 79 -13.04 -13.36 0.80
C PHE A 79 -13.98 -12.51 1.67
N ASN A 80 -14.44 -13.01 2.83
CA ASN A 80 -15.57 -12.48 3.58
C ASN A 80 -15.29 -11.07 4.15
N GLY A 81 -15.46 -10.04 3.32
CA GLY A 81 -15.44 -8.62 3.69
C GLY A 81 -14.13 -8.09 4.26
N LEU A 82 -13.10 -8.92 4.43
CA LEU A 82 -11.80 -8.48 4.93
C LEU A 82 -11.03 -7.68 3.88
N VAL A 83 -11.30 -7.91 2.60
CA VAL A 83 -10.62 -7.31 1.45
C VAL A 83 -11.60 -6.86 0.37
N ASP A 84 -11.22 -5.81 -0.36
CA ASP A 84 -12.12 -5.13 -1.30
C ASP A 84 -12.24 -5.89 -2.65
N GLY A 85 -11.30 -6.79 -2.95
CA GLY A 85 -11.25 -7.55 -4.20
C GLY A 85 -9.89 -8.20 -4.49
N TRP A 86 -9.73 -8.78 -5.69
CA TRP A 86 -8.46 -9.35 -6.14
C TRP A 86 -7.35 -8.31 -6.36
N ASP A 87 -7.73 -7.05 -6.52
CA ASP A 87 -6.87 -5.90 -6.64
C ASP A 87 -6.55 -5.24 -5.28
N ASP A 88 -6.97 -5.82 -4.16
CA ASP A 88 -6.65 -5.30 -2.83
C ASP A 88 -5.12 -5.19 -2.61
N PRO A 89 -4.60 -4.03 -2.18
CA PRO A 89 -3.16 -3.82 -1.95
C PRO A 89 -2.49 -4.78 -0.97
N ARG A 90 -3.26 -5.45 -0.10
CA ARG A 90 -2.74 -6.47 0.83
C ARG A 90 -2.44 -7.79 0.14
N TYR A 91 -3.02 -8.03 -1.03
CA TYR A 91 -2.89 -9.30 -1.72
C TYR A 91 -1.60 -9.35 -2.57
N PRO A 92 -0.89 -10.49 -2.57
CA PRO A 92 0.29 -10.69 -3.39
C PRO A 92 -0.08 -11.01 -4.86
N THR A 93 -1.23 -10.52 -5.33
CA THR A 93 -1.64 -10.60 -6.74
C THR A 93 -0.93 -9.49 -7.51
N VAL A 94 -0.75 -9.68 -8.82
CA VAL A 94 -0.17 -8.61 -9.68
C VAL A 94 -0.99 -7.33 -9.57
N GLN A 95 -2.32 -7.44 -9.58
CA GLN A 95 -3.22 -6.28 -9.46
C GLN A 95 -3.10 -5.60 -8.09
N GLY A 96 -3.07 -6.37 -7.00
CA GLY A 96 -2.93 -5.85 -5.64
C GLY A 96 -1.62 -5.11 -5.43
N VAL A 97 -0.49 -5.73 -5.76
CA VAL A 97 0.82 -5.08 -5.59
C VAL A 97 0.98 -3.87 -6.51
N VAL A 98 0.41 -3.88 -7.71
CA VAL A 98 0.41 -2.72 -8.61
C VAL A 98 -0.47 -1.60 -8.06
N ARG A 99 -1.67 -1.90 -7.53
CA ARG A 99 -2.53 -0.93 -6.84
C ARG A 99 -1.89 -0.38 -5.57
N ARG A 100 -1.05 -1.17 -4.89
CA ARG A 100 -0.20 -0.71 -3.77
C ARG A 100 0.91 0.25 -4.21
N GLY A 101 1.22 0.32 -5.51
CA GLY A 101 2.25 1.22 -6.07
C GLY A 101 3.50 0.53 -6.59
N LEU A 102 3.49 -0.80 -6.74
CA LEU A 102 4.55 -1.52 -7.45
C LEU A 102 4.48 -1.21 -8.95
N LYS A 103 5.60 -0.79 -9.53
CA LYS A 103 5.73 -0.69 -10.98
C LYS A 103 5.96 -2.09 -11.57
N PRO A 104 5.25 -2.50 -12.63
CA PRO A 104 5.47 -3.79 -13.30
C PRO A 104 6.93 -4.02 -13.69
N GLU A 105 7.61 -2.95 -14.11
CA GLU A 105 9.06 -2.95 -14.39
C GLU A 105 9.92 -3.40 -13.20
N ALA A 106 9.53 -3.07 -11.97
CA ALA A 106 10.22 -3.53 -10.76
C ALA A 106 10.10 -5.05 -10.61
N LEU A 107 8.91 -5.60 -10.91
CA LEU A 107 8.63 -7.02 -10.85
C LEU A 107 9.43 -7.78 -11.93
N TYR A 108 9.48 -7.26 -13.17
CA TYR A 108 10.30 -7.85 -14.23
C TYR A 108 11.79 -7.90 -13.83
N ARG A 109 12.36 -6.78 -13.36
CA ARG A 109 13.75 -6.74 -12.90
C ARG A 109 14.00 -7.69 -11.74
N PHE A 110 13.07 -7.74 -10.78
CA PHE A 110 13.18 -8.64 -9.65
C PHE A 110 13.20 -10.12 -10.06
N ILE A 111 12.39 -10.51 -11.05
CA ILE A 111 12.35 -11.87 -11.61
C ILE A 111 13.60 -12.14 -12.46
N SER A 112 14.01 -11.21 -13.31
CA SER A 112 15.19 -11.36 -14.18
C SER A 112 16.51 -11.45 -13.40
N GLU A 113 16.60 -10.80 -12.24
CA GLU A 113 17.75 -10.93 -11.33
C GLU A 113 17.82 -12.32 -10.66
N GLN A 114 16.75 -13.13 -10.71
CA GLN A 114 16.80 -14.51 -10.23
C GLN A 114 17.37 -15.38 -11.35
N ASP A 115 18.60 -15.83 -11.21
CA ASP A 115 19.08 -16.98 -11.98
C ASP A 115 18.21 -18.20 -11.67
N ALA A 116 18.03 -19.11 -12.64
CA ALA A 116 17.23 -20.32 -12.49
C ALA A 116 17.66 -21.09 -11.22
N PRO A 117 16.87 -21.02 -10.13
CA PRO A 117 17.38 -21.44 -8.84
C PRO A 117 17.37 -22.97 -8.79
N LYS A 118 18.54 -23.57 -8.49
CA LYS A 118 18.66 -25.03 -8.31
C LYS A 118 17.93 -25.54 -7.06
N ARG A 119 17.46 -24.63 -6.19
CA ARG A 119 16.79 -24.94 -4.92
C ARG A 119 15.74 -23.88 -4.60
N SER A 120 14.64 -24.27 -3.95
CA SER A 120 13.62 -23.33 -3.47
C SER A 120 14.20 -22.39 -2.41
N THR A 121 14.25 -21.09 -2.69
CA THR A 121 14.70 -20.06 -1.76
C THR A 121 13.56 -19.08 -1.49
N LEU A 122 13.29 -18.78 -0.21
CA LEU A 122 12.33 -17.76 0.18
C LEU A 122 12.90 -16.38 -0.16
N MET A 123 12.20 -15.66 -1.03
CA MET A 123 12.61 -14.33 -1.45
C MET A 123 12.02 -13.24 -0.54
N SER A 124 12.77 -12.16 -0.35
CA SER A 124 12.37 -11.07 0.53
C SER A 124 11.61 -9.97 -0.22
N TRP A 125 10.45 -9.59 0.32
CA TRP A 125 9.69 -8.41 -0.09
C TRP A 125 10.51 -7.12 -0.06
N VAL A 126 11.46 -7.01 0.88
CA VAL A 126 12.36 -5.86 1.00
C VAL A 126 13.17 -5.64 -0.27
N LYS A 127 13.63 -6.71 -0.93
CA LYS A 127 14.39 -6.60 -2.17
C LYS A 127 13.53 -6.04 -3.30
N LEU A 128 12.32 -6.57 -3.48
CA LEU A 128 11.37 -6.12 -4.50
C LEU A 128 11.03 -4.63 -4.33
N TRP A 129 10.69 -4.22 -3.11
CA TRP A 129 10.33 -2.82 -2.82
C TRP A 129 11.52 -1.86 -2.95
N ASN A 130 12.75 -2.31 -2.65
CA ASN A 130 13.96 -1.52 -2.93
C ASN A 130 14.20 -1.31 -4.43
N ILE A 131 13.94 -2.32 -5.27
CA ILE A 131 13.99 -2.17 -6.73
C ILE A 131 12.92 -1.17 -7.19
N ASN A 132 11.69 -1.30 -6.67
CA ASN A 132 10.61 -0.37 -6.97
C ASN A 132 10.95 1.07 -6.58
N LYS A 133 11.51 1.28 -5.38
CA LYS A 133 11.97 2.59 -4.90
C LYS A 133 12.92 3.25 -5.90
N LYS A 134 13.92 2.53 -6.37
CA LYS A 134 14.89 3.04 -7.36
C LYS A 134 14.25 3.47 -8.68
N LEU A 135 13.10 2.89 -9.03
CA LEU A 135 12.35 3.26 -10.22
C LEU A 135 11.43 4.47 -9.99
N ILE A 136 10.74 4.52 -8.85
CA ILE A 136 9.81 5.60 -8.55
C ILE A 136 10.51 6.90 -8.18
N ASP A 137 11.65 6.84 -7.48
CA ASP A 137 12.38 8.01 -6.96
C ASP A 137 12.65 9.10 -8.02
N PRO A 138 13.19 8.77 -9.22
CA PRO A 138 13.36 9.77 -10.28
C PRO A 138 12.06 10.22 -10.95
N MET A 139 10.97 9.44 -10.83
CA MET A 139 9.67 9.74 -11.44
C MET A 139 8.75 10.56 -10.53
N VAL A 140 9.03 10.63 -9.22
CA VAL A 140 8.23 11.41 -8.29
C VAL A 140 8.25 12.86 -8.74
N ARG A 141 7.07 13.38 -9.08
CA ARG A 141 6.92 14.79 -9.46
C ARG A 141 7.50 15.66 -8.35
N ARG A 142 8.28 16.66 -8.73
CA ARG A 142 8.89 17.66 -7.84
C ARG A 142 9.94 17.12 -6.85
N HIS A 143 10.57 15.97 -7.13
CA HIS A 143 11.74 15.48 -6.36
C HIS A 143 12.89 16.49 -6.40
N LYS A 144 13.39 16.93 -5.22
CA LYS A 144 14.37 18.03 -5.08
C LYS A 144 15.67 17.81 -5.87
N THR A 145 16.08 16.57 -6.06
CA THR A 145 17.34 16.26 -6.75
C THR A 145 17.17 15.99 -8.25
N TYR A 146 15.93 15.86 -8.74
CA TYR A 146 15.67 15.58 -10.15
C TYR A 146 15.34 16.85 -10.92
N LYS A 147 16.25 17.30 -11.79
CA LYS A 147 16.10 18.55 -12.56
C LYS A 147 14.89 18.55 -13.52
N GLY A 148 14.40 17.39 -13.93
CA GLY A 148 13.23 17.27 -14.82
C GLY A 148 11.88 17.32 -14.09
N ALA A 149 11.86 17.48 -12.76
CA ALA A 149 10.67 17.29 -11.94
C ALA A 149 9.68 18.48 -11.96
N GLY A 150 10.02 19.58 -12.66
CA GLY A 150 9.22 20.80 -12.76
C GLY A 150 9.34 21.72 -11.55
N VAL A 151 8.51 22.76 -11.52
CA VAL A 151 8.41 23.75 -10.44
C VAL A 151 7.13 23.47 -9.61
N LYS A 152 7.16 23.78 -8.31
CA LYS A 152 6.00 23.74 -7.41
C LYS A 152 5.71 25.14 -6.90
N GLU A 153 4.43 25.50 -6.83
CA GLU A 153 4.01 26.71 -6.14
C GLU A 153 3.97 26.45 -4.63
N ILE A 154 4.50 27.38 -3.85
CA ILE A 154 4.54 27.30 -2.38
C ILE A 154 3.83 28.53 -1.84
N THR A 155 2.85 28.32 -0.97
CA THR A 155 2.13 29.41 -0.31
C THR A 155 2.72 29.67 1.06
N PHE A 156 3.10 30.92 1.33
CA PHE A 156 3.63 31.35 2.62
C PHE A 156 2.60 32.20 3.38
N THR A 157 2.40 31.93 4.66
CA THR A 157 1.43 32.61 5.52
C THR A 157 2.07 32.99 6.86
N LYS A 158 1.52 33.99 7.56
CA LYS A 158 2.00 34.37 8.90
C LYS A 158 1.80 33.29 9.97
N SER A 159 0.95 32.30 9.69
CA SER A 159 0.66 31.17 10.57
C SER A 159 0.74 29.88 9.78
N ILE A 160 1.36 28.86 10.35
CA ILE A 160 1.56 27.55 9.72
C ILE A 160 1.18 26.42 10.68
N TRP A 161 0.90 25.27 10.11
CA TRP A 161 0.78 24.00 10.81
C TRP A 161 2.12 23.27 10.74
N ILE A 162 2.48 22.63 11.84
CA ILE A 162 3.63 21.74 11.97
C ILE A 162 3.16 20.48 12.70
N ASP A 163 3.88 19.37 12.53
CA ASP A 163 3.56 18.15 13.27
C ASP A 163 3.76 18.33 14.78
N GLN A 164 2.91 17.69 15.58
CA GLN A 164 2.95 17.81 17.03
C GLN A 164 4.26 17.26 17.61
N ALA A 165 4.81 16.18 17.05
CA ALA A 165 6.07 15.60 17.50
C ALA A 165 7.24 16.55 17.23
N ASP A 166 7.23 17.22 16.07
CA ASP A 166 8.23 18.25 15.74
C ASP A 166 8.08 19.48 16.65
N ALA A 167 6.84 19.91 16.94
CA ALA A 167 6.57 21.00 17.87
C ALA A 167 7.13 20.71 19.28
N MET A 168 7.00 19.47 19.75
CA MET A 168 7.54 19.02 21.05
C MET A 168 9.08 19.00 21.09
N ALA A 169 9.73 18.79 19.95
CA ALA A 169 11.18 18.83 19.83
C ALA A 169 11.75 20.26 19.78
N MET A 170 10.90 21.26 19.55
CA MET A 170 11.32 22.67 19.52
C MET A 170 11.67 23.18 20.92
N SER A 171 12.59 24.14 20.98
CA SER A 171 13.02 24.78 22.22
C SER A 171 13.05 26.30 22.05
N VAL A 172 12.65 27.03 23.09
CA VAL A 172 12.68 28.50 23.12
C VAL A 172 14.13 29.00 22.93
N ASN A 173 14.30 30.08 22.17
CA ASN A 173 15.57 30.67 21.76
C ASN A 173 16.48 29.73 20.95
N ARG A 174 15.90 28.68 20.35
CA ARG A 174 16.61 27.82 19.39
C ARG A 174 16.05 28.01 17.99
N GLU A 175 16.92 27.73 17.03
CA GLU A 175 16.61 27.80 15.63
C GLU A 175 16.08 26.45 15.12
N ALA A 176 15.04 26.50 14.30
CA ALA A 176 14.51 25.35 13.57
C ALA A 176 14.43 25.70 12.08
N THR A 177 14.76 24.74 11.22
CA THR A 177 14.62 24.88 9.77
C THR A 177 13.23 24.47 9.35
N LEU A 178 12.50 25.40 8.74
CA LEU A 178 11.31 25.16 7.96
C LEU A 178 11.73 24.74 6.55
N MET A 179 11.49 23.48 6.19
CA MET A 179 11.92 22.91 4.91
C MET A 179 11.42 23.76 3.72
N ASP A 180 12.30 24.06 2.77
CA ASP A 180 12.05 24.92 1.60
C ASP A 180 11.61 26.38 1.89
N TRP A 181 11.70 26.83 3.15
CA TRP A 181 11.44 28.23 3.52
C TRP A 181 12.69 28.92 4.09
N GLY A 182 13.32 28.30 5.09
CA GLY A 182 14.45 28.89 5.80
C GLY A 182 14.35 28.64 7.30
N ASN A 183 15.15 29.37 8.07
CA ASN A 183 15.20 29.17 9.52
C ASN A 183 14.24 30.10 10.28
N ALA A 184 13.79 29.65 11.44
CA ALA A 184 12.99 30.43 12.37
C ALA A 184 13.52 30.24 13.80
N ILE A 185 13.53 31.33 14.57
CA ILE A 185 13.89 31.31 15.98
C ILE A 185 12.61 31.29 16.80
N VAL A 186 12.50 30.30 17.69
CA VAL A 186 11.33 30.16 18.58
C VAL A 186 11.44 31.17 19.72
N GLU A 187 10.40 31.98 19.92
CA GLU A 187 10.33 32.95 21.02
C GLU A 187 9.46 32.43 22.17
N THR A 188 8.30 31.87 21.86
CA THR A 188 7.37 31.36 22.88
C THR A 188 6.74 30.05 22.45
N ILE A 189 6.51 29.17 23.43
CA ILE A 189 5.77 27.92 23.27
C ILE A 189 4.65 27.92 24.31
N THR A 190 3.41 27.85 23.83
CA THR A 190 2.22 27.80 24.66
C THR A 190 1.71 26.37 24.73
N LYS A 191 1.40 25.91 25.94
CA LYS A 191 0.85 24.57 26.20
C LYS A 191 -0.49 24.69 26.91
N ASP A 192 -1.38 23.74 26.68
CA ASP A 192 -2.62 23.62 27.44
C ASP A 192 -2.40 22.91 28.80
N GLN A 193 -3.49 22.62 29.49
CA GLN A 193 -3.49 21.98 30.81
C GLN A 193 -3.00 20.52 30.77
N GLU A 194 -3.04 19.87 29.61
CA GLU A 194 -2.60 18.48 29.40
C GLU A 194 -1.15 18.42 28.91
N GLY A 195 -0.51 19.58 28.68
CA GLY A 195 0.86 19.68 28.20
C GLY A 195 1.00 19.61 26.69
N ILE A 196 -0.12 19.60 25.95
CA ILE A 196 -0.14 19.63 24.48
C ILE A 196 0.21 21.06 24.04
N ILE A 197 1.17 21.17 23.12
CA ILE A 197 1.54 22.46 22.52
C ILE A 197 0.40 22.93 21.63
N THR A 198 -0.14 24.11 21.91
CA THR A 198 -1.26 24.71 21.17
C THR A 198 -0.83 25.84 20.24
N ALA A 199 0.28 26.52 20.56
CA ALA A 199 0.83 27.58 19.73
C ALA A 199 2.33 27.75 19.96
N ILE A 200 3.04 28.06 18.88
CA ILE A 200 4.44 28.48 18.91
C ILE A 200 4.53 29.82 18.20
N THR A 201 5.19 30.80 18.81
CA THR A 201 5.53 32.08 18.15
C THR A 201 7.03 32.15 17.95
N GLY A 202 7.43 32.75 16.84
CA GLY A 202 8.83 32.91 16.48
C GLY A 202 9.02 33.91 15.36
N ILE A 203 10.28 34.21 15.07
CA ILE A 203 10.68 35.16 14.03
C ILE A 203 11.48 34.41 12.97
N LEU A 204 11.21 34.72 11.70
CA LEU A 204 11.99 34.20 10.59
C LEU A 204 13.41 34.76 10.62
N HIS A 205 14.39 33.88 10.50
CA HIS A 205 15.81 34.18 10.48
C HIS A 205 16.41 33.62 9.19
N LEU A 206 16.12 34.28 8.05
CA LEU A 206 16.48 33.77 6.72
C LEU A 206 18.00 33.81 6.44
N GLU A 207 18.76 34.56 7.22
CA GLU A 207 20.24 34.59 7.17
C GLU A 207 20.87 33.38 7.88
N GLY A 208 20.06 32.59 8.60
CA GLY A 208 20.49 31.38 9.29
C GLY A 208 21.00 30.28 8.36
N CYS A 209 21.94 29.47 8.87
CA CYS A 209 22.56 28.41 8.09
C CYS A 209 21.80 27.07 8.26
N VAL A 210 21.07 26.67 7.22
CA VAL A 210 20.27 25.42 7.19
C VAL A 210 21.11 24.14 7.40
N SER A 211 22.43 24.19 7.16
CA SER A 211 23.31 23.02 7.33
C SER A 211 23.68 22.76 8.80
N THR A 212 23.62 23.77 9.66
CA THR A 212 24.03 23.67 11.08
C THR A 212 22.86 23.49 12.03
N THR A 213 21.63 23.71 11.58
CA THR A 213 20.43 23.59 12.40
C THR A 213 20.10 22.12 12.68
N GLU A 214 19.88 21.79 13.95
CA GLU A 214 19.64 20.42 14.43
C GLU A 214 18.23 19.91 14.06
N LEU A 215 17.23 20.80 14.10
CA LEU A 215 15.84 20.44 13.85
C LEU A 215 15.38 20.96 12.48
N LYS A 216 14.93 20.04 11.62
CA LYS A 216 14.39 20.33 10.28
C LYS A 216 13.00 19.75 10.14
N LEU A 217 12.00 20.59 9.87
CA LEU A 217 10.59 20.18 9.90
C LEU A 217 9.81 20.57 8.66
N THR A 218 8.79 19.77 8.36
CA THR A 218 7.79 20.04 7.34
C THR A 218 6.67 20.90 7.93
N TRP A 219 6.04 21.69 7.08
CA TRP A 219 5.02 22.64 7.49
C TRP A 219 3.96 22.77 6.39
N LEU A 220 2.77 23.21 6.78
CA LEU A 220 1.70 23.59 5.86
C LEU A 220 1.21 25.00 6.16
N PRO A 221 0.92 25.83 5.15
CA PRO A 221 0.35 27.15 5.38
C PRO A 221 -1.03 27.01 6.02
N LYS A 222 -1.34 27.82 7.04
CA LYS A 222 -2.69 27.86 7.61
C LYS A 222 -3.62 28.52 6.60
N SER A 223 -4.35 27.71 5.85
CA SER A 223 -5.26 28.11 4.78
C SER A 223 -6.51 27.23 4.79
N SER A 224 -7.62 27.74 4.24
CA SER A 224 -8.84 26.97 3.97
C SER A 224 -8.71 26.03 2.77
N GLU A 225 -7.62 26.13 2.00
CA GLU A 225 -7.43 25.35 0.77
C GLU A 225 -6.73 24.00 0.99
N LEU A 226 -6.34 23.69 2.23
CA LEU A 226 -5.71 22.43 2.59
C LEU A 226 -6.64 21.24 2.30
N VAL A 227 -6.02 20.13 1.88
CA VAL A 227 -6.73 18.91 1.50
C VAL A 227 -6.77 17.96 2.69
N SER A 228 -7.92 17.36 2.99
CA SER A 228 -7.98 16.29 3.98
C SER A 228 -7.50 14.99 3.34
N LEU A 229 -6.45 14.40 3.90
CA LEU A 229 -5.84 13.17 3.42
C LEU A 229 -6.23 11.99 4.30
N THR A 230 -6.50 10.85 3.68
CA THR A 230 -6.50 9.55 4.34
C THR A 230 -5.27 8.78 3.87
N LEU A 231 -4.27 8.69 4.74
CA LEU A 231 -3.05 7.93 4.50
C LEU A 231 -3.29 6.47 4.91
N THR A 232 -3.30 5.57 3.94
CA THR A 232 -3.53 4.14 4.16
C THR A 232 -2.22 3.37 4.08
N GLU A 233 -1.88 2.72 5.18
CA GLU A 233 -0.75 1.80 5.27
C GLU A 233 -1.23 0.36 5.31
N PHE A 234 -0.48 -0.51 4.63
CA PHE A 234 -0.77 -1.94 4.55
C PHE A 234 0.37 -2.72 5.22
N GLY A 235 0.04 -3.56 6.20
CA GLY A 235 0.97 -4.51 6.80
C GLY A 235 0.87 -5.87 6.09
N ASP A 236 0.79 -6.93 6.90
CA ASP A 236 0.48 -8.28 6.45
C ASP A 236 -0.96 -8.38 5.88
N LEU A 237 -1.34 -9.55 5.36
CA LEU A 237 -2.62 -9.80 4.68
C LEU A 237 -3.88 -9.28 5.42
N CYS A 238 -3.83 -9.17 6.75
CA CYS A 238 -4.94 -8.71 7.58
C CYS A 238 -4.78 -7.27 8.10
N SER A 239 -3.66 -6.61 7.84
CA SER A 239 -3.29 -5.34 8.48
C SER A 239 -3.49 -4.16 7.54
N LYS A 240 -4.44 -3.30 7.87
CA LYS A 240 -4.70 -2.01 7.22
C LYS A 240 -4.79 -0.94 8.31
N ARG A 241 -4.05 0.15 8.17
CA ARG A 241 -4.09 1.30 9.07
C ARG A 241 -4.38 2.55 8.27
N GLU A 242 -5.37 3.32 8.68
CA GLU A 242 -5.70 4.61 8.09
C GLU A 242 -5.38 5.73 9.07
N VAL A 243 -4.70 6.76 8.58
CA VAL A 243 -4.31 7.94 9.36
C VAL A 243 -4.83 9.17 8.65
N SER A 244 -5.61 9.99 9.35
CA SER A 244 -6.05 11.28 8.86
C SER A 244 -4.90 12.29 8.92
N ALA A 245 -4.68 13.01 7.83
CA ALA A 245 -3.66 14.05 7.74
C ALA A 245 -4.16 15.24 6.93
N LEU A 246 -3.40 16.35 6.97
CA LEU A 246 -3.62 17.49 6.09
C LEU A 246 -2.57 17.50 4.99
N GLY A 247 -3.00 17.86 3.78
CA GLY A 247 -2.19 17.96 2.59
C GLY A 247 -2.17 19.37 2.03
N ASP A 248 -1.11 19.67 1.29
CA ASP A 248 -0.96 20.93 0.56
C ASP A 248 -2.04 21.07 -0.55
N SER A 249 -2.46 22.31 -0.84
CA SER A 249 -3.50 22.57 -1.85
C SER A 249 -3.13 22.08 -3.24
N ASN A 250 -1.84 21.99 -3.57
CA ASN A 250 -1.36 21.40 -4.81
C ASN A 250 -1.78 19.94 -5.02
N MET A 251 -2.10 19.21 -3.94
CA MET A 251 -2.50 17.81 -4.02
C MET A 251 -3.87 17.62 -4.67
N LYS A 252 -4.67 18.69 -4.82
CA LYS A 252 -5.95 18.67 -5.55
C LYS A 252 -5.82 18.25 -7.02
N HIS A 253 -4.61 18.37 -7.58
CA HIS A 253 -4.31 18.01 -8.97
C HIS A 253 -3.77 16.58 -9.13
N LEU A 254 -3.73 15.77 -8.07
CA LEU A 254 -3.28 14.39 -8.16
C LEU A 254 -4.34 13.53 -8.85
N GLU A 255 -3.88 12.75 -9.82
CA GLU A 255 -4.71 11.76 -10.52
C GLU A 255 -4.50 10.36 -9.94
N CYS A 256 -5.45 9.46 -10.22
CA CYS A 256 -5.35 8.09 -9.75
C CYS A 256 -4.07 7.46 -10.29
N SER A 257 -3.32 6.78 -9.42
CA SER A 257 -2.01 6.18 -9.69
C SER A 257 -0.82 7.14 -9.79
N ASP A 258 -1.01 8.45 -9.63
CA ASP A 258 0.13 9.36 -9.42
C ASP A 258 0.88 8.95 -8.15
N VAL A 259 2.21 9.10 -8.18
CA VAL A 259 3.08 8.83 -7.04
C VAL A 259 3.67 10.12 -6.52
N VAL A 260 3.53 10.33 -5.21
CA VAL A 260 4.06 11.48 -4.49
C VAL A 260 4.96 11.04 -3.36
N GLN A 261 5.95 11.86 -3.03
CA GLN A 261 6.73 11.71 -1.81
C GLN A 261 6.27 12.76 -0.81
N LEU A 262 5.75 12.30 0.33
CA LEU A 262 5.53 13.16 1.47
C LEU A 262 6.87 13.25 2.21
N GLU A 263 7.44 14.45 2.27
CA GLU A 263 8.73 14.67 2.90
C GLU A 263 8.72 14.14 4.34
N ARG A 264 9.74 13.35 4.69
CA ARG A 264 9.87 12.62 5.97
C ARG A 264 8.84 11.51 6.24
N ASN A 265 7.78 11.37 5.44
CA ASN A 265 6.74 10.35 5.62
C ASN A 265 6.80 9.20 4.60
N GLY A 266 7.56 9.35 3.51
CA GLY A 266 7.78 8.28 2.52
C GLY A 266 7.03 8.48 1.22
N TYR A 267 6.82 7.40 0.47
CA TYR A 267 6.21 7.42 -0.86
C TYR A 267 4.77 6.94 -0.79
N PHE A 268 3.90 7.60 -1.55
CA PHE A 268 2.48 7.30 -1.59
C PHE A 268 1.97 7.29 -3.03
N ARG A 269 1.05 6.37 -3.33
CA ARG A 269 0.26 6.36 -4.56
C ARG A 269 -1.11 6.98 -4.27
N CYS A 270 -1.60 7.85 -5.14
CA CYS A 270 -2.99 8.28 -5.10
C CYS A 270 -3.92 7.13 -5.51
N ASP A 271 -4.74 6.64 -4.57
CA ASP A 271 -5.75 5.61 -4.87
C ASP A 271 -7.07 6.27 -5.28
N VAL A 272 -7.54 7.21 -4.46
CA VAL A 272 -8.71 8.04 -4.75
C VAL A 272 -8.27 9.49 -4.93
N PRO A 273 -8.44 10.07 -6.12
CA PRO A 273 -8.15 11.49 -6.41
C PRO A 273 -8.96 12.43 -5.53
N TYR A 274 -8.58 13.71 -5.53
CA TYR A 274 -9.27 14.74 -4.79
C TYR A 274 -10.76 14.82 -5.15
N HIS A 275 -11.61 14.80 -4.14
CA HIS A 275 -13.04 15.03 -4.28
C HIS A 275 -13.43 16.33 -3.56
N ALA A 276 -14.04 17.25 -4.31
CA ALA A 276 -14.27 18.61 -3.83
C ALA A 276 -15.43 18.73 -2.83
N GLU A 277 -16.43 17.85 -2.89
CA GLU A 277 -17.64 17.95 -2.06
C GLU A 277 -17.36 17.63 -0.59
N ASP A 278 -16.46 16.69 -0.32
CA ASP A 278 -16.08 16.21 1.01
C ASP A 278 -14.61 16.55 1.39
N ASN A 279 -13.91 17.26 0.50
CA ASN A 279 -12.50 17.65 0.66
C ASN A 279 -11.57 16.47 0.94
N SER A 280 -11.81 15.30 0.33
CA SER A 280 -11.09 14.06 0.63
C SER A 280 -10.11 13.66 -0.49
N LEU A 281 -9.02 13.00 -0.11
CA LEU A 281 -8.05 12.37 -1.01
C LEU A 281 -7.41 11.18 -0.30
N VAL A 282 -7.39 10.01 -0.96
CA VAL A 282 -6.85 8.78 -0.35
C VAL A 282 -5.50 8.41 -0.96
N LEU A 283 -4.50 8.26 -0.10
CA LEU A 283 -3.13 7.92 -0.46
C LEU A 283 -2.74 6.56 0.12
N PHE A 284 -2.19 5.68 -0.71
CA PHE A 284 -1.69 4.37 -0.32
C PHE A 284 -0.18 4.40 -0.15
N ALA A 285 0.31 4.01 1.02
CA ALA A 285 1.74 3.97 1.31
C ALA A 285 2.45 2.92 0.45
N ILE A 286 3.49 3.35 -0.26
CA ILE A 286 4.37 2.51 -1.06
C ILE A 286 5.57 2.14 -0.19
N PRO A 287 5.83 0.85 0.07
CA PRO A 287 6.99 0.44 0.84
C PRO A 287 8.30 0.88 0.19
N ASP A 288 9.23 1.37 1.00
CA ASP A 288 10.51 1.91 0.55
C ASP A 288 11.70 0.99 0.84
N GLY A 289 11.41 -0.27 1.22
CA GLY A 289 12.41 -1.29 1.51
C GLY A 289 13.14 -1.13 2.84
N LYS A 290 12.70 -0.22 3.71
CA LYS A 290 13.10 -0.22 5.13
C LYS A 290 12.20 -1.19 5.90
N THR A 291 12.75 -1.85 6.91
CA THR A 291 11.95 -2.59 7.89
C THR A 291 10.97 -1.59 8.51
N PRO A 292 9.67 -1.90 8.63
CA PRO A 292 8.74 -1.01 9.31
C PRO A 292 9.30 -0.72 10.70
N SER A 293 9.59 0.55 10.99
CA SER A 293 9.82 0.99 12.35
C SER A 293 8.57 0.63 13.12
N SER A 294 8.70 -0.20 14.16
CA SER A 294 7.66 -0.38 15.16
C SER A 294 7.42 0.97 15.81
N CYS A 295 6.53 1.78 15.25
CA CYS A 295 6.06 3.00 15.87
C CYS A 295 5.00 2.62 16.91
N HIS A 296 5.30 2.96 18.16
CA HIS A 296 4.45 2.84 19.34
C HIS A 296 3.13 3.58 19.19
#